data_AF-A0A1S3DPI9-F1
#
_entry.id   AF-A0A1S3DPI9-F1
#
_cell.length_a   1.000
_cell.length_b   1.000
_cell.length_c   1.000
_cell.angle_alpha   90.00
_cell.angle_beta   90.00
_cell.angle_gamma   90.00
#
_symmetry.space_group_name_H-M   'P 1'
#
loop_
_entity.id
_entity.type
_entity.pdbx_description
1 polymer ?
#
loop_
_entity_poly.entity_id
_entity_poly.type
_entity_poly.pdbx_seq_one_letter_code
_entity_poly.pdbx_strand_id
1 'polypeptide(L)'
;LTPCDLLTPCDLRDVKSVAQLANALCEEKLSESTLVKIFWPRDKCLLLRDDVVFVDSPGIDVTPNLDEWIDKHCLDADVFVLVANAESTLMVTEKNFFHKVSQKLSKPNIFILNNRWDASASEMEFLDQVCGLLSK
;
A
#
# COMPACT_ATOMS: atom_id res chain seq x y z
N LEU A 1 18.17 -20.12 -0.36
CA LEU A 1 16.86 -20.55 0.15
C LEU A 1 15.89 -19.46 -0.25
N THR A 2 15.03 -19.73 -1.22
CA THR A 2 14.03 -18.75 -1.65
C THR A 2 12.90 -18.73 -0.61
N PRO A 3 12.18 -17.61 -0.44
CA PRO A 3 11.03 -17.55 0.49
C PRO A 3 9.94 -18.60 0.20
N CYS A 4 9.92 -19.16 -1.02
CA CYS A 4 9.03 -20.24 -1.42
C CYS A 4 9.34 -21.57 -0.71
N ASP A 5 10.58 -21.80 -0.28
CA ASP A 5 11.02 -23.07 0.28
C ASP A 5 10.57 -23.28 1.75
N LEU A 6 9.98 -22.26 2.37
CA LEU A 6 9.53 -22.24 3.78
C LEU A 6 8.01 -22.30 3.95
N LEU A 7 7.23 -22.37 2.85
CA LEU A 7 5.77 -22.46 2.91
C LEU A 7 5.32 -23.92 2.89
N THR A 8 4.48 -24.30 3.85
CA THR A 8 3.80 -25.60 3.86
C THR A 8 2.95 -25.76 2.59
N PRO A 9 2.96 -26.93 1.93
CA PRO A 9 2.29 -27.14 0.63
C PRO A 9 0.77 -26.88 0.60
N CYS A 10 0.13 -26.79 1.77
CA CYS A 10 -1.32 -26.73 1.91
C CYS A 10 -1.95 -25.34 1.65
N ASP A 11 -1.15 -24.26 1.60
CA ASP A 11 -1.68 -22.89 1.46
C ASP A 11 -1.38 -22.23 0.11
N LEU A 12 -0.70 -22.93 -0.81
CA LEU A 12 -0.40 -22.44 -2.15
C LEU A 12 -1.57 -22.73 -3.10
N ARG A 13 -2.49 -21.77 -3.22
CA ARG A 13 -3.54 -21.81 -4.25
C ARG A 13 -3.01 -21.21 -5.54
N ASP A 14 -3.12 -21.96 -6.63
CA ASP A 14 -2.78 -21.45 -7.95
C ASP A 14 -3.91 -20.53 -8.45
N VAL A 15 -3.64 -19.22 -8.44
CA VAL A 15 -4.63 -18.19 -8.81
C VAL A 15 -4.41 -17.81 -10.26
N LYS A 16 -5.37 -18.16 -11.12
CA LYS A 16 -5.26 -17.95 -12.57
C LYS A 16 -5.51 -16.50 -12.99
N SER A 17 -6.13 -15.68 -12.14
CA SER A 17 -6.36 -14.26 -12.41
C SER A 17 -6.45 -13.42 -11.14
N VAL A 18 -5.98 -12.17 -11.18
CA VAL A 18 -6.07 -11.22 -10.06
C VAL A 18 -7.52 -10.97 -9.64
N ALA A 19 -8.47 -11.05 -10.58
CA ALA A 19 -9.90 -10.91 -10.30
C ALA A 19 -10.45 -12.00 -9.36
N GLN A 20 -9.86 -13.21 -9.38
CA GLN A 20 -10.21 -14.27 -8.42
C GLN A 20 -9.69 -13.97 -7.00
N LEU A 21 -8.64 -13.16 -6.89
CA LEU A 21 -8.06 -12.74 -5.62
C LEU A 21 -8.73 -11.48 -5.05
N ALA A 22 -9.10 -10.55 -5.93
CA ALA A 22 -9.61 -9.22 -5.60
C ALA A 22 -11.12 -9.18 -5.27
N ASN A 23 -11.82 -10.30 -5.39
CA ASN A 23 -13.27 -10.30 -5.24
C ASN A 23 -13.65 -10.31 -3.75
N ALA A 24 -14.26 -9.22 -3.27
CA ALA A 24 -14.89 -9.12 -1.94
C ALA A 24 -16.02 -10.15 -1.70
N LEU A 25 -16.38 -10.90 -2.74
CA LEU A 25 -17.33 -12.02 -2.75
C LEU A 25 -16.66 -13.40 -2.61
N CYS A 26 -15.36 -13.46 -2.33
CA CYS A 26 -14.70 -14.73 -1.99
C CYS A 26 -15.41 -15.35 -0.77
N GLU A 27 -15.83 -16.61 -0.87
CA GLU A 27 -16.61 -17.31 0.17
C GLU A 27 -15.86 -17.41 1.51
N GLU A 28 -14.53 -17.28 1.48
CA GLU A 28 -13.71 -17.20 2.68
C GLU A 28 -13.56 -15.76 3.15
N LYS A 29 -14.19 -15.45 4.28
CA LYS A 29 -13.96 -14.19 5.00
C LYS A 29 -12.53 -14.17 5.55
N LEU A 30 -11.64 -13.46 4.87
CA LEU A 30 -10.34 -13.11 5.39
C LEU A 30 -10.54 -12.11 6.54
N SER A 31 -9.91 -12.36 7.69
CA SER A 31 -9.93 -11.41 8.79
C SER A 31 -9.07 -10.19 8.45
N GLU A 32 -9.35 -9.04 9.07
CA GLU A 32 -8.64 -7.77 8.87
C GLU A 32 -7.11 -7.86 9.12
N SER A 33 -6.65 -8.90 9.81
CA SER A 33 -5.24 -9.15 10.14
C SER A 33 -4.60 -10.30 9.34
N THR A 34 -5.29 -10.81 8.32
CA THR A 34 -4.79 -11.87 7.44
C THR A 34 -3.86 -11.28 6.38
N LEU A 35 -2.64 -11.83 6.28
CA LEU A 35 -1.68 -11.48 5.23
C LEU A 35 -1.76 -12.50 4.09
N VAL A 36 -2.12 -12.03 2.90
CA VAL A 36 -2.12 -12.86 1.69
C VAL A 36 -0.83 -12.62 0.91
N LYS A 37 -0.07 -13.68 0.63
CA LYS A 37 1.17 -13.61 -0.17
C LYS A 37 0.89 -13.97 -1.62
N ILE A 38 1.08 -13.01 -2.52
CA ILE A 38 0.90 -13.20 -3.96
C ILE A 38 2.28 -13.42 -4.58
N PHE A 39 2.47 -14.58 -5.20
CA PHE A 39 3.67 -14.88 -5.96
C PHE A 39 3.43 -14.59 -7.44
N TRP A 40 4.06 -13.54 -7.94
CA TRP A 40 3.96 -13.15 -9.35
C TRP A 40 5.21 -13.58 -10.14
N PRO A 41 5.08 -14.00 -11.41
CA PRO A 41 6.23 -14.39 -12.23
C PRO A 41 7.26 -13.27 -12.36
N ARG A 42 8.51 -13.52 -11.95
CA ARG A 42 9.60 -12.53 -11.91
C ARG A 42 10.07 -12.10 -13.31
N ASP A 43 9.83 -12.92 -14.33
CA ASP A 43 10.07 -12.59 -15.73
C ASP A 43 9.13 -11.49 -16.26
N LYS A 44 7.98 -11.28 -15.61
CA LYS A 44 6.98 -10.27 -15.99
C LYS A 44 7.13 -8.93 -15.27
N CYS A 45 7.95 -8.85 -14.22
CA CYS A 45 8.13 -7.63 -13.44
C CYS A 45 9.59 -7.50 -12.99
N LEU A 46 10.29 -6.49 -13.52
CA LEU A 46 11.70 -6.24 -13.19
C LEU A 46 11.91 -5.96 -11.70
N LEU A 47 10.98 -5.24 -11.06
CA LEU A 47 11.08 -4.90 -9.64
C LEU A 47 11.06 -6.15 -8.75
N LEU A 48 10.19 -7.12 -9.05
CA LEU A 48 10.14 -8.39 -8.31
C LEU A 48 11.35 -9.28 -8.61
N ARG A 49 12.01 -9.10 -9.75
CA ARG A 49 13.27 -9.78 -10.07
C ARG A 49 14.42 -9.22 -9.25
N ASP A 50 14.41 -7.93 -9.00
CA ASP A 50 15.44 -7.20 -8.24
C ASP A 50 15.11 -7.16 -6.73
N ASP A 51 14.43 -8.21 -6.24
CA ASP A 51 14.06 -8.46 -4.83
C ASP A 51 13.22 -7.37 -4.13
N VAL A 52 12.48 -6.56 -4.90
CA VAL A 52 11.47 -5.66 -4.33
C VAL A 52 10.22 -6.46 -3.97
N VAL A 53 9.71 -6.25 -2.76
CA VAL A 53 8.44 -6.81 -2.29
C VAL A 53 7.45 -5.66 -2.12
N PHE A 54 6.24 -5.84 -2.66
CA PHE A 54 5.14 -4.89 -2.46
C PHE A 54 4.17 -5.43 -1.43
N VAL A 55 3.74 -4.55 -0.54
CA VAL A 55 2.72 -4.82 0.47
C VAL A 55 1.60 -3.82 0.26
N ASP A 56 0.40 -4.32 0.02
CA ASP A 56 -0.82 -3.50 -0.01
C ASP A 56 -1.54 -3.62 1.33
N SER A 57 -2.08 -2.50 1.81
CA SER A 57 -2.75 -2.42 3.11
C SER A 57 -4.24 -2.15 2.96
N PRO A 58 -5.08 -2.60 3.91
CA PRO A 58 -6.46 -2.12 4.01
C PRO A 58 -6.52 -0.58 4.05
N GLY A 59 -7.67 -0.02 3.64
CA GLY A 59 -7.89 1.43 3.70
C GLY A 59 -7.70 1.98 5.12
N ILE A 60 -6.94 3.07 5.24
CA ILE A 60 -6.62 3.72 6.53
C ILE A 60 -7.90 4.19 7.25
N ASP A 61 -8.98 4.43 6.51
CA ASP A 61 -10.30 4.82 7.01
C ASP A 61 -11.18 3.64 7.46
N VAL A 62 -10.83 2.41 7.12
CA VAL A 62 -11.64 1.21 7.39
C VAL A 62 -11.24 0.51 8.69
N THR A 63 -9.95 0.50 9.04
CA THR A 63 -9.43 -0.32 10.15
C THR A 63 -9.04 0.54 11.36
N PRO A 64 -9.79 0.53 12.48
CA PRO A 64 -9.44 1.29 13.68
C PRO A 64 -8.16 0.79 14.37
N ASN A 65 -7.77 -0.47 14.15
CA ASN A 65 -6.59 -1.12 14.72
C ASN A 65 -5.36 -1.14 13.78
N LEU A 66 -5.11 -0.05 13.04
CA LEU A 66 -3.91 0.08 12.19
C LEU A 66 -2.58 -0.15 12.94
N ASP A 67 -2.55 0.09 14.25
CA ASP A 67 -1.33 0.01 15.06
C ASP A 67 -0.78 -1.41 15.12
N GLU A 68 -1.65 -2.40 15.24
CA GLU A 68 -1.29 -3.83 15.21
C GLU A 68 -0.75 -4.24 13.83
N TRP A 69 -1.30 -3.64 12.77
CA TRP A 69 -0.88 -3.91 11.40
C TRP A 69 0.53 -3.36 11.14
N ILE A 70 0.82 -2.15 11.63
CA ILE A 70 2.16 -1.55 11.57
C ILE A 70 3.17 -2.45 12.30
N ASP A 71 2.83 -2.91 13.51
CA ASP A 71 3.74 -3.75 14.31
C ASP A 71 4.01 -5.10 13.67
N LYS A 72 3.01 -5.68 13.01
CA LYS A 72 3.10 -7.03 12.46
C LYS A 72 3.71 -7.07 11.06
N HIS A 73 3.52 -6.03 10.25
CA HIS A 73 3.79 -6.08 8.81
C HIS A 73 4.65 -4.92 8.27
N CYS A 74 4.91 -3.87 9.05
CA CYS A 74 5.58 -2.67 8.54
C CYS A 74 6.88 -2.29 9.26
N LEU A 75 7.32 -3.05 10.28
CA LEU A 75 8.55 -2.72 11.02
C LEU A 75 9.83 -2.92 10.21
N ASP A 76 9.79 -3.82 9.22
CA ASP A 76 10.89 -4.14 8.30
C ASP A 76 10.77 -3.42 6.95
N ALA A 77 9.78 -2.53 6.79
CA ALA A 77 9.60 -1.78 5.56
C ALA A 77 10.69 -0.69 5.42
N ASP A 78 11.45 -0.74 4.33
CA ASP A 78 12.45 0.29 4.01
C ASP A 78 11.82 1.61 3.54
N VAL A 79 10.67 1.53 2.86
CA VAL A 79 9.99 2.64 2.22
C VAL A 79 8.48 2.54 2.43
N PHE A 80 7.87 3.66 2.79
CA PHE A 80 6.43 3.83 2.88
C PHE A 80 5.92 4.75 1.77
N VAL A 81 4.79 4.39 1.18
CA VAL A 81 4.16 5.18 0.11
C VAL A 81 2.72 5.50 0.51
N LEU A 82 2.41 6.79 0.69
CA LEU A 82 1.03 7.27 0.84
C LEU A 82 0.45 7.56 -0.52
N VAL A 83 -0.57 6.81 -0.93
CA VAL A 83 -1.34 7.12 -2.14
C VAL A 83 -2.52 8.02 -1.75
N ALA A 84 -2.33 9.32 -1.88
CA ALA A 84 -3.35 10.33 -1.61
C ALA A 84 -4.19 10.57 -2.87
N ASN A 85 -5.50 10.77 -2.73
CA ASN A 85 -6.32 11.21 -3.85
C ASN A 85 -6.16 12.73 -4.05
N ALA A 86 -5.61 13.13 -5.19
CA ALA A 86 -5.35 14.54 -5.54
C ALA A 86 -6.62 15.39 -5.63
N GLU A 87 -7.77 14.78 -5.91
CA GLU A 87 -9.08 15.46 -5.93
C GLU A 87 -9.56 15.82 -4.50
N SER A 88 -8.92 15.27 -3.47
CA SER A 88 -9.29 15.44 -2.08
C SER A 88 -8.12 15.97 -1.24
N THR A 89 -8.43 16.53 -0.07
CA THR A 89 -7.39 16.94 0.88
C THR A 89 -6.98 15.76 1.75
N LEU A 90 -5.67 15.61 1.99
CA LEU A 90 -5.13 14.65 2.96
C LEU A 90 -5.89 14.73 4.29
N MET A 91 -6.55 13.64 4.65
CA MET A 91 -7.36 13.55 5.84
C MET A 91 -6.49 13.43 7.10
N VAL A 92 -7.05 13.84 8.24
CA VAL A 92 -6.38 13.75 9.55
C VAL A 92 -6.04 12.30 9.90
N THR A 93 -6.85 11.33 9.47
CA THR A 93 -6.62 9.90 9.63
C THR A 93 -5.33 9.44 8.98
N GLU A 94 -5.07 9.85 7.74
CA GLU A 94 -3.83 9.53 7.00
C GLU A 94 -2.61 10.16 7.70
N LYS A 95 -2.72 11.42 8.12
CA LYS A 95 -1.64 12.09 8.88
C LYS A 95 -1.34 11.37 10.20
N ASN A 96 -2.38 10.94 10.92
CA ASN A 96 -2.24 10.22 12.17
C ASN A 96 -1.54 8.87 11.97
N PHE A 97 -1.81 8.16 10.87
CA PHE A 97 -1.12 6.92 10.53
C PHE A 97 0.40 7.14 10.44
N PHE A 98 0.85 8.11 9.64
CA PHE A 98 2.29 8.40 9.52
C PHE A 98 2.91 8.95 10.79
N HIS A 99 2.13 9.67 11.61
CA HIS A 99 2.61 10.08 12.93
C HIS A 99 2.94 8.85 13.80
N LYS A 100 2.06 7.84 13.82
CA LYS A 100 2.33 6.60 14.55
C LYS A 100 3.50 5.80 13.97
N VAL A 101 3.63 5.73 12.64
CA VAL A 101 4.81 5.13 11.99
C VAL A 101 6.10 5.85 12.43
N SER A 102 6.08 7.19 12.47
CA SER A 102 7.25 7.98 12.91
C SER A 102 7.58 7.86 14.39
N GLN A 103 6.60 7.47 15.23
CA GLN A 103 6.83 7.17 16.65
C GLN A 103 7.50 5.80 16.83
N LYS A 104 7.21 4.84 15.94
CA LYS A 104 7.75 3.48 15.99
C LYS A 104 9.09 3.33 15.26
N LEU A 105 9.28 4.08 14.17
CA LEU A 105 10.47 4.05 13.34
C LEU A 105 11.22 5.39 13.40
N SER A 106 12.50 5.33 13.77
CA SER A 106 13.36 6.51 13.76
C SER A 106 13.79 6.84 12.33
N LYS A 107 13.03 7.69 11.65
CA LYS A 107 13.27 8.18 10.26
C LYS A 107 12.85 7.19 9.15
N PRO A 108 11.55 6.88 9.02
CA PRO A 108 11.04 6.13 7.87
C PRO A 108 11.21 6.95 6.58
N ASN A 109 11.52 6.28 5.47
CA ASN A 109 11.48 6.91 4.14
C ASN A 109 10.02 6.95 3.68
N ILE A 110 9.41 8.14 3.60
CA ILE A 110 8.00 8.30 3.23
C ILE A 110 7.90 9.06 1.91
N PHE A 111 7.21 8.48 0.93
CA PHE A 111 6.80 9.14 -0.30
C PHE A 111 5.28 9.40 -0.27
N ILE A 112 4.86 10.55 -0.81
CA ILE A 112 3.44 10.87 -0.98
C ILE A 112 3.15 10.97 -2.48
N LEU A 113 2.29 10.09 -2.97
CA LEU A 113 1.81 10.06 -4.35
C LEU A 113 0.40 10.62 -4.40
N ASN A 114 0.24 11.80 -4.97
CA ASN A 114 -1.06 12.37 -5.29
C ASN A 114 -1.59 11.71 -6.57
N ASN A 115 -2.36 10.64 -6.40
CA ASN A 115 -2.99 9.90 -7.48
C ASN A 115 -4.21 10.65 -8.04
N ARG A 116 -4.62 10.33 -9.27
CA ARG A 116 -5.70 11.01 -10.02
C ARG A 116 -5.41 12.47 -10.39
N TRP A 117 -4.13 12.81 -10.54
CA TRP A 117 -3.73 14.12 -10.99
C TRP A 117 -4.23 14.46 -12.41
N ASP A 118 -4.56 13.45 -13.22
CA ASP A 118 -5.20 13.65 -14.51
C ASP A 118 -6.57 14.36 -14.41
N ALA A 119 -7.28 14.23 -13.28
CA ALA A 119 -8.53 14.94 -13.03
C ALA A 119 -8.32 16.45 -12.82
N SER A 120 -7.16 16.89 -12.34
CA SER A 120 -6.86 18.34 -12.22
C SER A 120 -6.44 18.97 -13.54
N ALA A 121 -6.06 18.16 -14.54
CA ALA A 121 -5.72 18.66 -15.88
C ALA A 121 -6.95 19.21 -16.63
N SER A 122 -8.17 18.80 -16.27
CA SER A 122 -9.42 19.39 -16.79
C SER A 122 -9.75 20.77 -16.20
N GLU A 123 -9.12 21.15 -15.08
CA GLU A 123 -9.33 22.43 -14.39
C GLU A 123 -8.08 23.31 -14.47
N MET A 124 -7.68 23.64 -15.70
CA MET A 124 -6.45 24.39 -16.01
C MET A 124 -6.38 25.79 -15.37
N GLU A 125 -7.50 26.36 -14.91
CA GLU A 125 -7.54 27.65 -14.19
C GLU A 125 -7.10 27.57 -12.70
N PHE A 126 -7.04 26.38 -12.08
CA PHE A 126 -6.66 26.22 -10.66
C PHE A 126 -5.31 25.52 -10.43
N LEU A 127 -4.69 24.97 -11.48
CA LEU A 127 -3.42 24.24 -11.41
C LEU A 127 -2.27 25.04 -10.79
N ASP A 128 -2.24 26.36 -11.01
CA ASP A 128 -1.17 27.26 -10.52
C ASP A 128 -1.21 27.46 -8.99
N GLN A 129 -2.37 27.35 -8.35
CA GLN A 129 -2.48 27.45 -6.88
C GLN A 129 -2.03 26.17 -6.18
N VAL A 130 -2.22 25.00 -6.80
CA VAL A 130 -1.88 23.70 -6.19
C VAL A 130 -0.38 23.44 -6.24
N CYS A 131 0.30 23.83 -7.32
CA CYS A 131 1.74 23.65 -7.47
C CYS A 131 2.57 24.71 -6.68
N GLY A 132 2.04 25.93 -6.53
CA GLY A 132 2.73 27.04 -5.86
C GLY A 132 2.97 26.86 -4.35
N LEU A 133 2.24 25.96 -3.67
CA LEU A 133 2.43 25.67 -2.25
C LEU A 133 3.62 24.75 -1.94
N LEU A 134 4.12 24.01 -2.94
CA LEU A 134 5.26 23.08 -2.77
C LEU A 134 6.62 23.74 -3.09
N SER A 135 6.65 25.01 -3.48
CA SER A 135 7.88 25.80 -3.72
C SER A 135 8.27 26.73 -2.57
N LYS A 136 7.86 26.45 -1.33
CA LYS A 136 8.36 27.18 -0.15
C LYS A 136 8.96 26.25 0.90
#